data_AF-A0A7X6SU55-F1
#
_entry.id   AF-A0A7X6SU55-F1
#
_cell.length_a   1.000
_cell.length_b   1.000
_cell.length_c   1.000
_cell.angle_alpha   90.00
_cell.angle_beta   90.00
_cell.angle_gamma   90.00
#
_symmetry.space_group_name_H-M   'P 1'
#
loop_
_entity.id
_entity.type
_entity.pdbx_description
1 polymer ?
#
loop_
_entity_poly.entity_id
_entity_poly.type
_entity_poly.pdbx_seq_one_letter_code
_entity_poly.pdbx_strand_id
1 'polypeptide(L)'
;MSTAVSHRRRKEVIDALRRGTVPGQGLDILAVGLDRFGAALSAELDTVAGGGSVFKAVRGEYGAGKTFFTRHLAEKASSRGFATAEVQISETETPLHRLETVYRRVTESLR
;
A
#
# COMPACT_ATOMS: atom_id res chain seq x y z
N MET A 1 20.86 -2.45 4.74
CA MET A 1 21.58 -3.67 4.33
C MET A 1 20.80 -4.30 3.18
N SER A 2 21.46 -4.56 2.05
CA SER A 2 20.81 -5.09 0.84
C SER A 2 20.39 -6.54 1.05
N THR A 3 19.12 -6.76 1.40
CA THR A 3 18.50 -8.09 1.41
C THR A 3 18.53 -8.62 -0.03
N ALA A 4 19.30 -9.65 -0.30
CA ALA A 4 19.45 -10.19 -1.65
C ALA A 4 18.08 -10.65 -2.19
N VAL A 5 17.57 -9.92 -3.19
CA VAL A 5 16.28 -10.22 -3.81
C VAL A 5 16.39 -11.52 -4.61
N SER A 6 15.51 -12.48 -4.33
CA SER A 6 15.50 -13.77 -5.01
C SER A 6 15.37 -13.61 -6.53
N HIS A 7 15.95 -14.54 -7.27
CA HIS A 7 15.95 -14.49 -8.74
C HIS A 7 14.51 -14.49 -9.31
N ARG A 8 13.60 -15.26 -8.70
CA ARG A 8 12.18 -15.30 -9.06
C ARG A 8 11.54 -13.92 -8.92
N ARG A 9 11.69 -13.28 -7.75
CA ARG A 9 11.07 -11.99 -7.44
C ARG A 9 11.60 -10.88 -8.34
N ARG A 10 12.90 -10.90 -8.68
CA ARG A 10 13.48 -10.00 -9.69
C ARG A 10 12.83 -10.18 -11.06
N LYS A 11 12.68 -11.42 -11.53
CA LYS A 11 12.10 -11.71 -12.85
C LYS A 11 10.64 -11.22 -12.93
N GLU A 12 9.84 -11.47 -11.90
CA GLU A 12 8.44 -11.02 -11.84
C GLU A 12 8.30 -9.50 -11.94
N VAL A 13 9.16 -8.75 -11.23
CA VAL A 13 9.19 -7.28 -11.30
C VAL A 13 9.57 -6.81 -12.70
N ILE A 14 10.66 -7.34 -13.27
CA ILE A 14 11.12 -6.96 -14.61
C ILE A 14 10.08 -7.28 -15.69
N ASP A 15 9.44 -8.45 -15.61
CA ASP A 15 8.42 -8.87 -16.56
C ASP A 15 7.16 -7.97 -16.51
N ALA A 16 6.76 -7.55 -15.31
CA ALA A 16 5.64 -6.61 -15.14
C ALA A 16 5.97 -5.23 -15.74
N LEU A 17 7.16 -4.70 -15.46
CA LEU A 17 7.62 -3.42 -16.01
C LEU A 17 7.76 -3.46 -17.53
N ARG A 18 8.26 -4.56 -18.10
CA ARG A 18 8.36 -4.76 -19.56
C ARG A 18 6.99 -4.71 -20.25
N ARG A 19 5.93 -5.13 -19.56
CA ARG A 19 4.54 -5.05 -20.05
C ARG A 19 3.87 -3.70 -19.76
N GLY A 20 4.56 -2.76 -19.12
CA GLY A 20 3.96 -1.48 -18.68
C GLY A 20 2.98 -1.63 -17.50
N THR A 21 3.07 -2.73 -16.75
CA THR A 21 2.19 -3.04 -15.62
C THR A 21 2.90 -2.89 -14.29
N VAL A 22 2.16 -2.50 -13.24
CA VAL A 22 2.71 -2.46 -11.88
C VAL A 22 2.88 -3.91 -11.37
N PRO A 23 4.04 -4.28 -10.79
CA PRO A 23 4.25 -5.60 -10.22
C PRO A 23 3.24 -5.93 -9.12
N GLY A 24 2.73 -7.16 -9.10
CA GLY A 24 1.83 -7.64 -8.05
C GLY A 24 2.52 -7.95 -6.72
N GLN A 25 3.84 -8.09 -6.73
CA GLN A 25 4.71 -8.27 -5.55
C GLN A 25 6.04 -7.55 -5.77
N GLY A 26 6.76 -7.24 -4.68
CA GLY A 26 8.08 -6.63 -4.79
C GLY A 26 8.03 -5.12 -4.99
N LEU A 27 6.96 -4.46 -4.53
CA LEU A 27 6.83 -3.00 -4.58
C LEU A 27 7.90 -2.34 -3.70
N ASP A 28 8.24 -2.94 -2.56
CA ASP A 28 9.40 -2.58 -1.73
C ASP A 28 10.73 -2.44 -2.50
N ILE A 29 10.97 -3.23 -3.56
CA ILE A 29 12.18 -3.14 -4.39
C ILE A 29 12.20 -1.84 -5.21
N LEU A 30 11.04 -1.31 -5.54
CA LEU A 30 10.85 -0.06 -6.29
C LEU A 30 10.58 1.14 -5.38
N ALA A 31 10.53 0.94 -4.06
CA ALA A 31 10.15 1.95 -3.07
C ALA A 31 11.29 2.94 -2.75
N VAL A 32 11.76 3.65 -3.77
CA VAL A 32 12.82 4.64 -3.64
C VAL A 32 12.28 5.90 -2.93
N GLY A 33 13.03 6.42 -1.96
CA GLY A 33 12.72 7.68 -1.29
C GLY A 33 11.63 7.59 -0.20
N LEU A 34 11.12 6.38 0.09
CA LEU A 34 10.16 6.16 1.16
C LEU A 34 10.80 5.88 2.53
N ASP A 35 12.10 5.62 2.58
CA ASP A 35 12.84 5.30 3.81
C ASP A 35 12.67 6.37 4.90
N ARG A 36 12.58 7.64 4.50
CA ARG A 36 12.33 8.78 5.41
C ARG A 36 11.01 8.67 6.19
N PHE A 37 10.05 7.92 5.67
CA PHE A 37 8.76 7.67 6.32
C PHE A 37 8.76 6.34 7.08
N GLY A 38 9.79 5.50 6.93
CA GLY A 38 9.83 4.14 7.47
C GLY A 38 9.62 4.09 8.98
N ALA A 39 10.37 4.89 9.74
CA ALA A 39 10.25 4.94 11.20
C ALA A 39 8.84 5.36 11.65
N ALA A 40 8.27 6.38 10.99
CA ALA A 40 6.92 6.85 11.27
C ALA A 40 5.88 5.76 10.95
N LEU A 41 5.98 5.06 9.82
CA LEU A 41 5.05 3.99 9.48
C LEU A 41 5.14 2.79 10.44
N SER A 42 6.35 2.41 10.86
CA SER A 42 6.54 1.32 11.81
C SER A 42 5.89 1.63 13.16
N ALA A 43 6.12 2.83 13.71
CA ALA A 43 5.54 3.25 14.99
C ALA A 43 3.99 3.25 14.98
N GLU A 44 3.40 3.60 13.85
CA GLU A 44 1.93 3.60 13.68
C GLU A 44 1.39 2.16 13.64
N LEU A 45 2.06 1.26 12.91
CA LEU A 45 1.70 -0.15 12.91
C LEU A 45 1.90 -0.81 14.29
N ASP A 46 2.92 -0.39 15.05
CA ASP A 46 3.12 -0.83 16.43
C ASP A 46 1.99 -0.34 17.36
N THR A 47 1.53 0.90 17.17
CA THR A 47 0.39 1.45 17.89
C THR A 47 -0.89 0.65 17.63
N VAL A 48 -1.14 0.29 16.36
CA VAL A 48 -2.29 -0.54 15.98
C VAL A 48 -2.16 -1.96 16.51
N ALA A 49 -0.95 -2.56 16.49
CA ALA A 49 -0.69 -3.87 17.08
C ALA A 49 -0.98 -3.90 18.60
N GLY A 50 -0.79 -2.78 19.29
CA GLY A 50 -1.12 -2.61 20.71
C GLY A 50 -2.61 -2.41 21.00
N GLY A 51 -3.49 -2.46 19.99
CA GLY A 51 -4.93 -2.22 20.14
C GLY A 51 -5.36 -0.76 19.97
N GLY A 52 -4.44 0.12 19.58
CA GLY A 52 -4.74 1.51 19.24
C GLY A 52 -5.32 1.68 17.83
N SER A 53 -5.70 2.91 17.51
CA SER A 53 -6.13 3.32 16.16
C SER A 53 -5.44 4.61 15.76
N VAL A 54 -5.21 4.77 14.45
CA VAL A 54 -4.49 5.92 13.89
C VAL A 54 -5.13 6.36 12.58
N PHE A 55 -5.02 7.65 12.27
CA PHE A 55 -5.50 8.23 11.02
C PHE A 55 -4.43 9.16 10.43
N LYS A 56 -4.15 9.02 9.14
CA LYS A 56 -3.22 9.88 8.41
C LYS A 56 -3.78 10.31 7.07
N ALA A 57 -3.52 11.57 6.72
CA ALA A 57 -3.77 12.12 5.40
C ALA A 57 -2.43 12.34 4.68
N VAL A 58 -2.30 11.82 3.46
CA VAL A 58 -1.13 12.00 2.61
C VAL A 58 -1.47 13.01 1.52
N ARG A 59 -0.73 14.12 1.47
CA ARG A 59 -0.87 15.16 0.44
C ARG A 59 0.39 15.28 -0.40
N GLY A 60 0.23 15.76 -1.62
CA GLY A 60 1.30 15.94 -2.59
C GLY A 60 0.74 16.13 -3.99
N GLU A 61 1.59 16.54 -4.92
CA GLU A 61 1.21 16.81 -6.31
C GLU A 61 0.87 15.53 -7.09
N TYR A 62 0.27 15.68 -8.27
CA TYR A 62 0.06 14.55 -9.19
C TYR A 62 1.42 13.95 -9.57
N GLY A 63 1.52 12.62 -9.59
CA GLY A 63 2.80 11.94 -9.83
C GLY A 63 3.75 11.88 -8.63
N ALA A 64 3.45 12.52 -7.49
CA ALA A 64 4.32 12.50 -6.29
C ALA A 64 4.36 11.14 -5.55
N GLY A 65 3.83 10.06 -6.14
CA GLY A 65 3.90 8.71 -5.57
C GLY A 65 2.91 8.41 -4.43
N LYS A 66 1.85 9.19 -4.25
CA LYS A 66 0.86 8.98 -3.16
C LYS A 66 0.22 7.58 -3.18
N THR A 67 -0.26 7.14 -4.35
CA THR A 67 -0.85 5.80 -4.51
C THR A 67 0.19 4.70 -4.29
N PHE A 68 1.43 4.92 -4.72
CA PHE A 68 2.51 3.98 -4.47
C PHE A 68 2.82 3.90 -2.96
N PHE A 69 2.85 5.04 -2.27
CA PHE A 69 3.06 5.10 -0.82
C PHE A 69 2.00 4.32 -0.04
N THR A 70 0.71 4.50 -0.34
CA THR A 70 -0.37 3.77 0.34
C THR A 70 -0.30 2.26 0.08
N ARG A 71 0.05 1.84 -1.14
CA ARG A 71 0.27 0.43 -1.48
C ARG A 71 1.48 -0.17 -0.78
N HIS A 72 2.57 0.59 -0.68
CA HIS A 72 3.75 0.15 0.07
C HIS A 72 3.47 0.01 1.56
N LEU A 73 2.65 0.91 2.15
CA LEU A 73 2.18 0.76 3.53
C LEU A 73 1.33 -0.49 3.69
N ALA A 74 0.40 -0.76 2.77
CA ALA A 74 -0.41 -1.98 2.79
C ALA A 74 0.49 -3.23 2.71
N GLU A 75 1.45 -3.30 1.78
CA GLU A 75 2.39 -4.43 1.68
C GLU A 75 3.19 -4.64 2.97
N LYS A 76 3.67 -3.56 3.60
CA LYS A 76 4.34 -3.63 4.91
C LYS A 76 3.40 -4.13 6.02
N ALA A 77 2.16 -3.66 6.06
CA ALA A 77 1.18 -4.13 7.03
C ALA A 77 0.84 -5.61 6.81
N SER A 78 0.59 -6.05 5.57
CA SER A 78 0.37 -7.46 5.25
C SER A 78 1.56 -8.35 5.65
N SER A 79 2.80 -7.88 5.45
CA SER A 79 4.00 -8.61 5.88
C SER A 79 4.12 -8.80 7.40
N ARG A 80 3.39 -7.98 8.17
CA ARG A 80 3.27 -8.06 9.63
C ARG A 80 2.01 -8.82 10.10
N GLY A 81 1.23 -9.39 9.18
CA GLY A 81 0.02 -10.16 9.49
C GLY A 81 -1.24 -9.31 9.68
N PHE A 82 -1.23 -8.04 9.28
CA PHE A 82 -2.46 -7.22 9.28
C PHE A 82 -3.33 -7.54 8.06
N ALA A 83 -4.65 -7.50 8.26
CA ALA A 83 -5.60 -7.42 7.16
C ALA A 83 -5.60 -6.00 6.57
N THR A 84 -5.60 -5.90 5.24
CA THR A 84 -5.46 -4.62 4.53
C THR A 84 -6.55 -4.48 3.46
N ALA A 85 -7.04 -3.26 3.25
CA ALA A 85 -8.03 -2.95 2.22
C ALA A 85 -7.67 -1.62 1.55
N GLU A 86 -7.83 -1.54 0.22
CA GLU A 86 -7.63 -0.32 -0.57
C GLU A 86 -8.93 0.01 -1.29
N VAL A 87 -9.50 1.18 -0.99
CA VAL A 87 -10.74 1.66 -1.61
C VAL A 87 -10.48 2.99 -2.30
N GLN A 88 -10.74 3.04 -3.60
CA GLN A 88 -10.70 4.28 -4.36
C GLN A 88 -12.05 4.99 -4.22
N ILE A 89 -12.02 6.22 -3.70
CA ILE A 89 -13.21 7.07 -3.60
C ILE A 89 -13.41 7.80 -4.94
N SER A 90 -14.62 7.72 -5.47
CA SER A 90 -15.02 8.38 -6.72
C SER A 90 -16.51 8.69 -6.69
N GLU A 91 -16.94 9.79 -7.31
CA GLU A 91 -18.37 10.15 -7.33
C GLU A 91 -19.23 9.14 -8.10
N THR A 92 -18.66 8.52 -9.13
CA THR A 92 -19.38 7.61 -10.04
C THR A 92 -19.51 6.18 -9.52
N GLU A 93 -18.49 5.67 -8.81
CA GLU A 93 -18.44 4.24 -8.43
C GLU A 93 -18.48 4.02 -6.93
N THR A 94 -17.80 4.86 -6.14
CA THR A 94 -17.69 4.71 -4.68
C THR A 94 -17.84 6.07 -3.98
N PRO A 95 -19.05 6.67 -4.03
CA PRO A 95 -19.27 7.98 -3.44
C PRO A 95 -19.18 7.89 -1.93
N LEU A 96 -18.41 8.80 -1.30
CA LEU A 96 -18.11 8.75 0.13
C LEU A 96 -19.35 8.86 1.02
N HIS A 97 -20.43 9.49 0.52
CA HIS A 97 -21.69 9.63 1.26
C HIS A 97 -22.55 8.36 1.25
N ARG A 98 -22.24 7.35 0.43
CA ARG A 98 -22.97 6.06 0.41
C ARG A 98 -22.15 4.98 1.10
N LEU A 99 -22.27 4.94 2.42
CA LEU A 99 -21.45 4.05 3.25
C LEU A 99 -21.64 2.57 2.90
N GLU A 100 -22.83 2.12 2.48
CA GLU A 100 -22.99 0.71 2.05
C GLU A 100 -22.07 0.34 0.90
N THR A 101 -21.80 1.28 -0.01
CA THR A 101 -20.91 1.05 -1.15
C THR A 101 -19.45 1.03 -0.69
N VAL A 102 -19.07 1.96 0.19
CA VAL A 102 -17.72 2.00 0.77
C VAL A 102 -17.41 0.69 1.52
N TYR A 103 -18.30 0.26 2.43
CA TYR A 103 -18.11 -0.96 3.20
C TYR A 103 -18.04 -2.21 2.32
N ARG A 104 -18.90 -2.31 1.31
CA ARG A 104 -18.82 -3.42 0.33
C ARG A 104 -17.47 -3.45 -0.37
N ARG A 105 -16.96 -2.30 -0.84
CA ARG A 105 -15.64 -2.21 -1.49
C ARG A 105 -14.50 -2.56 -0.55
N VAL A 106 -14.56 -2.15 0.72
CA VAL A 106 -13.58 -2.56 1.74
C VAL A 106 -13.52 -4.08 1.79
N THR A 107 -14.65 -4.77 1.95
CA THR A 107 -14.72 -6.23 2.02
C THR A 107 -14.25 -6.91 0.73
N GLU A 108 -14.65 -6.41 -0.45
CA GLU A 108 -14.21 -6.94 -1.75
C GLU A 108 -12.70 -6.80 -1.96
N SER A 109 -12.08 -5.77 -1.37
CA SER A 109 -10.65 -5.47 -1.52
C SER A 109 -9.76 -6.07 -0.42
N LEU A 110 -10.36 -6.70 0.59
CA LEU A 110 -9.67 -7.16 1.79
C LEU A 110 -8.67 -8.28 1.45
N ARG A 111 -7.44 -8.13 1.93
CA ARG A 111 -6.30 -9.06 1.75
C ARG A 111 -5.55 -9.28 3.05
#